data_AF-A0A953JEQ1-F1
#
_entry.id   AF-A0A953JEQ1-F1
#
_cell.length_a   1.000
_cell.length_b   1.000
_cell.length_c   1.000
_cell.angle_alpha   90.00
_cell.angle_beta   90.00
_cell.angle_gamma   90.00
#
_symmetry.space_group_name_H-M   'P 1'
#
loop_
_entity.id
_entity.type
_entity.pdbx_description
1 polymer ?
#
loop_
_entity_poly.entity_id
_entity_poly.type
_entity_poly.pdbx_seq_one_letter_code
_entity_poly.pdbx_strand_id
1 'polypeptide(L)'
;MLSYAQNGEDVVLRRAFAGQDSGFYVDVGACDPCVDSVTLHFYKQGWHGVNVEPDARLHAALVAARPRDVNLRVAIGQGEGTVRFFPTGTRGHGTLDSAIAADRTPAPAEEVPQLPLARVLINHAPPEGVDFLKVDVEGWEAAVLASADWTQVRPRVVLVEAVDAEGRPTHEAWEGPLLAAGYRFALFDGLNRFYCREEDAEVLLPRLAAPANVLDNYRLAREMQAQADAVANAIAQEAARREQEQARWEQEQARWEQEQAGREEQHRRAMAAMRQSLMLQAAEMMVQLEGTIESEAERVRMLRDLTANLQEQLRLAYASLEEEQRGHAAARTALAAAQQSLDGMTATLAELHASTSWRITAPLRKLGHLARLLRRGG
;
A
#
# COMPACT_ATOMS: atom_id res chain seq x y z
N MET A 1 -41.04 14.19 -11.82
CA MET A 1 -41.02 14.96 -10.55
C MET A 1 -40.26 14.19 -9.47
N LEU A 2 -39.59 14.85 -8.53
CA LEU A 2 -39.14 14.22 -7.28
C LEU A 2 -40.15 14.49 -6.18
N SER A 3 -40.60 13.42 -5.52
CA SER A 3 -41.49 13.47 -4.37
C SER A 3 -40.70 13.33 -3.08
N TYR A 4 -41.00 14.21 -2.12
CA TYR A 4 -40.43 14.22 -0.77
C TYR A 4 -41.42 13.78 0.29
N ALA A 5 -42.71 13.67 -0.07
CA ALA A 5 -43.79 13.33 0.82
C ALA A 5 -43.82 11.84 1.17
N GLN A 6 -44.45 11.51 2.30
CA GLN A 6 -44.54 10.14 2.80
C GLN A 6 -45.35 9.26 1.84
N ASN A 7 -46.55 9.71 1.46
CA ASN A 7 -47.54 8.97 0.68
C ASN A 7 -47.81 9.58 -0.72
N GLY A 8 -46.92 10.45 -1.20
CA GLY A 8 -47.04 11.06 -2.53
C GLY A 8 -48.06 12.21 -2.60
N GLU A 9 -48.37 12.83 -1.47
CA GLU A 9 -49.28 13.97 -1.36
C GLU A 9 -48.83 15.14 -2.25
N ASP A 10 -47.52 15.38 -2.29
CA ASP A 10 -46.92 16.41 -3.14
C ASP A 10 -47.12 16.14 -4.63
N VAL A 11 -47.16 14.87 -5.05
CA VAL A 11 -47.44 14.46 -6.43
C VAL A 11 -48.90 14.74 -6.79
N VAL A 12 -49.83 14.39 -5.90
CA VAL A 12 -51.26 14.66 -6.07
C VAL A 12 -51.51 16.16 -6.18
N LEU A 13 -50.92 16.96 -5.28
CA LEU A 13 -50.99 18.42 -5.32
C LEU A 13 -50.34 18.97 -6.60
N ARG A 14 -49.21 18.42 -7.04
CA ARG A 14 -48.55 18.90 -8.26
C ARG A 14 -49.42 18.70 -9.49
N ARG A 15 -50.13 17.57 -9.56
CA ARG A 15 -51.12 17.29 -10.60
C ARG A 15 -52.32 18.24 -10.51
N ALA A 16 -52.83 18.49 -9.30
CA ALA A 16 -53.93 19.44 -9.07
C ALA A 16 -53.60 20.83 -9.62
N PHE A 17 -52.41 21.35 -9.29
CA PHE A 17 -51.92 22.65 -9.72
C PHE A 17 -51.11 22.60 -11.02
N ALA A 18 -51.28 21.60 -11.88
CA ALA A 18 -50.50 21.50 -13.12
C ALA A 18 -50.58 22.80 -13.96
N GLY A 19 -49.41 23.30 -14.39
CA GLY A 19 -49.25 24.56 -15.10
C GLY A 19 -49.03 25.81 -14.23
N GLN A 20 -48.99 25.65 -12.90
CA GLN A 20 -48.75 26.75 -11.97
C GLN A 20 -47.30 26.73 -11.43
N ASP A 21 -46.52 27.74 -11.81
CA ASP A 21 -45.09 27.83 -11.49
C ASP A 21 -44.82 28.41 -10.09
N SER A 22 -45.73 29.22 -9.56
CA SER A 22 -45.64 29.81 -8.21
C SER A 22 -46.95 29.64 -7.44
N GLY A 23 -46.86 29.58 -6.12
CA GLY A 23 -48.04 29.51 -5.26
C GLY A 23 -47.67 29.61 -3.79
N PHE A 24 -48.71 29.60 -2.96
CA PHE A 24 -48.59 29.80 -1.52
C PHE A 24 -49.21 28.64 -0.74
N TYR A 25 -48.46 28.06 0.20
CA TYR A 25 -48.95 26.98 1.06
C TYR A 25 -48.96 27.37 2.54
N VAL A 26 -49.78 26.66 3.30
CA VAL A 26 -49.72 26.65 4.76
C VAL A 26 -49.61 25.20 5.22
N ASP A 27 -48.58 24.89 5.99
CA ASP A 27 -48.27 23.56 6.49
C ASP A 27 -48.35 23.56 8.01
N VAL A 28 -49.44 23.02 8.55
CA VAL A 28 -49.66 22.87 9.99
C VAL A 28 -49.21 21.48 10.41
N GLY A 29 -48.21 21.45 11.30
CA GLY A 29 -47.42 20.25 11.60
C GLY A 29 -46.37 19.99 10.52
N ALA A 30 -45.59 21.03 10.21
CA ALA A 30 -44.63 21.00 9.10
C ALA A 30 -43.46 20.02 9.32
N CYS A 31 -43.16 19.67 10.58
CA CYS A 31 -42.17 18.66 10.94
C CYS A 31 -40.79 18.90 10.30
N ASP A 32 -40.23 17.90 9.62
CA ASP A 32 -38.92 17.96 9.00
C ASP A 32 -38.95 18.76 7.69
N PRO A 33 -38.01 19.70 7.46
CA PRO A 33 -37.98 20.46 6.23
C PRO A 33 -37.67 19.62 4.99
N CYS A 34 -37.18 18.39 5.12
CA CYS A 34 -36.68 17.61 3.99
C CYS A 34 -37.30 16.22 3.89
N VAL A 35 -37.51 15.57 5.02
CA VAL A 35 -37.99 14.19 5.08
C VAL A 35 -39.50 14.18 5.26
N ASP A 36 -40.19 13.37 4.46
CA ASP A 36 -41.66 13.26 4.48
C ASP A 36 -42.39 14.61 4.24
N SER A 37 -41.69 15.58 3.65
CA SER A 37 -42.18 16.94 3.46
C SER A 37 -43.05 17.06 2.21
N VAL A 38 -44.34 17.34 2.40
CA VAL A 38 -45.29 17.65 1.31
C VAL A 38 -44.92 18.94 0.57
N THR A 39 -44.30 19.89 1.26
CA THR A 39 -44.01 21.24 0.74
C THR A 39 -42.64 21.38 0.09
N LEU A 40 -41.70 20.43 0.29
CA LEU A 40 -40.34 20.55 -0.25
C LEU A 40 -40.30 20.61 -1.78
N HIS A 41 -41.13 19.82 -2.44
CA HIS A 41 -41.22 19.86 -3.91
C HIS A 41 -41.56 21.28 -4.39
N PHE A 42 -42.63 21.86 -3.85
CA PHE A 42 -43.13 23.19 -4.22
C PHE A 42 -42.11 24.29 -3.92
N TYR A 43 -41.52 24.25 -2.72
CA TYR A 43 -40.50 25.22 -2.35
C TYR A 43 -39.30 25.22 -3.29
N LYS A 44 -38.84 24.04 -3.73
CA LYS A 44 -37.76 23.91 -4.71
C LYS A 44 -38.13 24.49 -6.09
N GLN A 45 -39.42 24.57 -6.42
CA GLN A 45 -39.93 25.22 -7.62
C GLN A 45 -40.17 26.73 -7.44
N GLY A 46 -39.82 27.32 -6.30
CA GLY A 46 -39.97 28.76 -6.04
C GLY A 46 -41.26 29.14 -5.34
N TRP A 47 -42.09 28.17 -4.94
CA TRP A 47 -43.20 28.43 -4.02
C TRP A 47 -42.65 28.81 -2.65
N HIS A 48 -43.50 29.44 -1.86
CA HIS A 48 -43.21 29.81 -0.48
C HIS A 48 -44.49 29.72 0.34
N GLY A 49 -44.36 29.71 1.67
CA GLY A 49 -45.54 29.56 2.51
C GLY A 49 -45.28 29.81 3.98
N VAL A 50 -46.19 29.29 4.80
CA VAL A 50 -46.06 29.26 6.25
C VAL A 50 -45.87 27.83 6.71
N ASN A 51 -44.83 27.58 7.50
CA ASN A 51 -44.63 26.33 8.22
C ASN A 51 -44.95 26.57 9.70
N VAL A 52 -45.82 25.76 10.29
CA VAL A 52 -46.16 25.81 11.71
C VAL A 52 -45.70 24.53 12.38
N GLU A 53 -44.79 24.69 13.36
CA GLU A 53 -44.16 23.56 14.06
C GLU A 53 -43.82 23.96 15.51
N PRO A 54 -44.49 23.42 16.52
CA PRO A 54 -44.22 23.74 17.93
C PRO A 54 -42.89 23.17 18.46
N ASP A 55 -42.39 22.05 17.93
CA ASP A 55 -41.13 21.44 18.37
C ASP A 55 -39.95 22.37 18.04
N ALA A 56 -39.18 22.74 19.07
CA ALA A 56 -38.09 23.71 18.93
C ALA A 56 -36.99 23.26 17.95
N ARG A 57 -36.68 21.96 17.92
CA ARG A 57 -35.63 21.41 17.06
C ARG A 57 -36.08 21.37 15.61
N LEU A 58 -37.32 20.95 15.36
CA LEU A 58 -37.90 20.92 14.02
C LEU A 58 -38.12 22.33 13.47
N HIS A 59 -38.62 23.25 14.31
CA HIS A 59 -38.71 24.67 13.96
C HIS A 59 -37.36 25.26 13.56
N ALA A 60 -36.29 25.00 14.33
CA ALA A 60 -34.96 25.49 13.99
C ALA A 60 -34.45 24.92 12.66
N ALA A 61 -34.73 23.65 12.37
CA ALA A 61 -34.41 23.03 11.10
C ALA A 61 -35.18 23.66 9.93
N LEU A 62 -36.47 23.95 10.11
CA LEU A 62 -37.30 24.67 9.14
C LEU A 62 -36.76 26.07 8.86
N VAL A 63 -36.43 26.86 9.89
CA VAL A 63 -35.83 28.19 9.74
C VAL A 63 -34.54 28.14 8.91
N ALA A 64 -33.67 27.16 9.18
CA ALA A 64 -32.41 27.02 8.47
C ALA A 64 -32.60 26.59 7.01
N ALA A 65 -33.51 25.65 6.75
CA ALA A 65 -33.70 25.06 5.42
C ALA A 65 -34.67 25.86 4.53
N ARG A 66 -35.58 26.64 5.12
CA ARG A 66 -36.72 27.30 4.45
C ARG A 66 -36.71 28.84 4.63
N PRO A 67 -35.64 29.56 4.23
CA PRO A 67 -35.55 31.01 4.43
C PRO A 67 -36.57 31.86 3.65
N ARG A 68 -37.25 31.31 2.61
CA ARG A 68 -38.35 32.02 1.94
C ARG A 68 -39.70 31.86 2.64
N ASP A 69 -39.81 30.86 3.52
CA ASP A 69 -41.05 30.61 4.26
C ASP A 69 -41.06 31.40 5.56
N VAL A 70 -42.27 31.69 6.03
CA VAL A 70 -42.49 32.13 7.41
C VAL A 70 -42.57 30.87 8.28
N ASN A 71 -41.62 30.71 9.22
CA ASN A 71 -41.54 29.54 10.08
C ASN A 71 -41.97 29.91 11.51
N LEU A 72 -43.13 29.42 11.95
CA LEU A 72 -43.76 29.77 13.22
C LEU A 72 -43.60 28.64 14.25
N ARG A 73 -43.00 28.96 15.40
CA ARG A 73 -42.95 28.07 16.56
C ARG A 73 -44.18 28.24 17.44
N VAL A 74 -45.31 27.78 16.95
CA VAL A 74 -46.60 27.85 17.64
C VAL A 74 -47.38 26.54 17.43
N ALA A 75 -48.28 26.25 18.36
CA ALA A 75 -49.33 25.26 18.16
C ALA A 75 -50.57 25.91 17.56
N ILE A 76 -51.36 25.14 16.80
CA ILE A 76 -52.65 25.61 16.29
C ILE A 76 -53.79 24.96 17.06
N GLY A 77 -54.74 25.78 17.52
CA GLY A 77 -55.87 25.31 18.31
C GLY A 77 -56.93 26.39 18.54
N GLN A 78 -57.93 26.08 19.36
CA GLN A 78 -58.99 27.03 19.67
C GLN A 78 -58.51 28.08 20.67
N GLY A 79 -58.39 29.33 20.21
CA GLY A 79 -58.00 30.49 21.02
C GLY A 79 -56.51 30.82 20.99
N GLU A 80 -56.17 31.96 21.60
CA GLU A 80 -54.79 32.44 21.76
C GLU A 80 -54.32 32.21 23.20
N GLY A 81 -53.04 31.88 23.38
CA GLY A 81 -52.46 31.71 24.71
C GLY A 81 -51.24 30.80 24.70
N THR A 82 -51.04 30.09 25.80
CA THR A 82 -49.99 29.07 25.95
C THR A 82 -50.66 27.71 26.11
N VAL A 83 -50.17 26.71 25.39
CA VAL A 83 -50.63 25.32 25.49
C VAL A 83 -49.46 24.41 25.81
N ARG A 84 -49.77 23.28 26.43
CA ARG A 84 -48.80 22.24 26.70
C ARG A 84 -48.68 21.32 25.48
N PHE A 85 -47.49 21.30 24.90
CA PHE A 85 -47.12 20.41 23.81
C PHE A 85 -46.29 19.23 24.35
N PHE A 86 -46.49 18.06 23.77
CA PHE A 86 -45.83 16.82 24.15
C PHE A 86 -44.97 16.33 22.98
N PRO A 87 -43.68 16.71 22.93
CA PRO A 87 -42.74 16.11 22.00
C PRO A 87 -42.58 14.62 22.30
N THR A 88 -42.16 13.85 21.30
CA THR A 88 -41.85 12.42 21.47
C THR A 88 -40.46 12.11 20.93
N GLY A 89 -39.92 10.94 21.32
CA GLY A 89 -38.64 10.47 20.79
C GLY A 89 -38.65 10.18 19.28
N THR A 90 -39.83 10.14 18.66
CA THR A 90 -40.01 9.90 17.23
C THR A 90 -40.41 11.18 16.52
N ARG A 91 -39.70 11.51 15.45
CA ARG A 91 -39.98 12.69 14.62
C ARG A 91 -41.40 12.59 14.02
N GLY A 92 -42.12 13.71 13.98
CA GLY A 92 -43.50 13.78 13.47
C GLY A 92 -44.54 13.55 14.56
N HIS A 93 -44.26 12.65 15.50
CA HIS A 93 -45.24 12.18 16.47
C HIS A 93 -45.48 13.11 17.69
N GLY A 94 -45.17 14.41 17.60
CA GLY A 94 -45.45 15.37 18.67
C GLY A 94 -46.93 15.73 18.70
N THR A 95 -47.55 15.86 19.87
CA THR A 95 -49.01 16.08 19.97
C THR A 95 -49.40 17.06 21.08
N LEU A 96 -50.61 17.61 21.01
CA LEU A 96 -51.26 18.33 22.11
C LEU A 96 -52.16 17.43 22.96
N ASP A 97 -52.44 16.20 22.50
CA ASP A 97 -53.26 15.25 23.23
C ASP A 97 -52.42 14.45 24.23
N SER A 98 -52.66 14.70 25.52
CA SER A 98 -51.97 14.01 26.62
C SER A 98 -52.21 12.49 26.65
N ALA A 99 -53.35 12.01 26.14
CA ALA A 99 -53.64 10.57 26.08
C ALA A 99 -52.81 9.90 24.99
N ILE A 100 -52.76 10.50 23.79
CA ILE A 100 -51.88 10.04 22.69
C ILE A 100 -50.40 10.10 23.12
N ALA A 101 -50.00 11.15 23.83
CA ALA A 101 -48.64 11.29 24.34
C ALA A 101 -48.25 10.20 25.36
N ALA A 102 -49.21 9.71 26.15
CA ALA A 102 -48.97 8.69 27.17
C ALA A 102 -48.61 7.31 26.58
N ASP A 103 -49.14 7.02 25.38
CA ASP A 103 -48.88 5.78 24.65
C ASP A 103 -47.57 5.84 23.83
N ARG A 104 -46.91 7.00 23.76
CA ARG A 104 -45.67 7.25 23.02
C ARG A 104 -44.46 7.32 23.95
N THR A 105 -43.25 7.27 23.40
CA THR A 105 -42.02 7.47 24.20
C THR A 105 -41.99 8.93 24.67
N PRO A 106 -42.15 9.19 25.99
CA PRO A 106 -42.41 10.53 26.47
C PRO A 106 -41.11 11.36 26.49
N ALA A 107 -41.15 12.53 25.88
CA ALA A 107 -40.21 13.61 26.17
C ALA A 107 -40.83 14.57 27.20
N PRO A 108 -40.03 15.42 27.88
CA PRO A 108 -40.58 16.47 28.73
C PRO A 108 -41.54 17.36 27.93
N ALA A 109 -42.73 17.57 28.47
CA ALA A 109 -43.70 18.47 27.85
C ALA A 109 -43.17 19.91 27.89
N GLU A 110 -43.50 20.67 26.85
CA GLU A 110 -43.09 22.06 26.67
C GLU A 110 -44.31 22.98 26.66
N GLU A 111 -44.15 24.19 27.18
CA GLU A 111 -45.14 25.26 26.99
C GLU A 111 -44.82 26.02 25.71
N VAL A 112 -45.78 26.05 24.77
CA VAL A 112 -45.64 26.73 23.48
C VAL A 112 -46.80 27.71 23.26
N PRO A 113 -46.58 28.84 22.56
CA PRO A 113 -47.67 29.72 22.17
C PRO A 113 -48.67 28.99 21.28
N GLN A 114 -49.95 29.28 21.44
CA GLN A 114 -51.04 28.77 20.62
C GLN A 114 -51.69 29.93 19.85
N LEU A 115 -52.01 29.70 18.58
CA LEU A 115 -52.80 30.60 17.73
C LEU A 115 -53.96 29.87 17.04
N PRO A 116 -55.09 30.55 16.78
CA PRO A 116 -56.10 30.04 15.86
C PRO A 116 -55.57 29.98 14.43
N LEU A 117 -56.00 28.98 13.64
CA LEU A 117 -55.66 28.87 12.22
C LEU A 117 -56.09 30.12 11.45
N ALA A 118 -57.25 30.71 11.79
CA ALA A 118 -57.71 31.96 11.21
C ALA A 118 -56.65 33.08 11.32
N ARG A 119 -55.95 33.16 12.46
CA ARG A 119 -54.94 34.20 12.70
C ARG A 119 -53.72 34.01 11.81
N VAL A 120 -53.26 32.77 11.63
CA VAL A 120 -52.16 32.45 10.71
C VAL A 120 -52.54 32.78 9.28
N LEU A 121 -53.73 32.35 8.84
CA LEU A 121 -54.22 32.62 7.49
C LEU A 121 -54.36 34.12 7.22
N ILE A 122 -55.01 34.88 8.10
CA ILE A 122 -55.25 36.32 7.91
C ILE A 122 -53.94 37.13 7.90
N ASN A 123 -52.97 36.76 8.74
CA ASN A 123 -51.74 37.55 8.87
C ASN A 123 -50.73 37.28 7.75
N HIS A 124 -50.78 36.10 7.12
CA HIS A 124 -49.72 35.63 6.24
C HIS A 124 -50.18 35.25 4.83
N ALA A 125 -51.47 35.02 4.60
CA ALA A 125 -51.95 34.73 3.25
C ALA A 125 -51.70 35.94 2.33
N PRO A 126 -51.15 35.71 1.13
CA PRO A 126 -50.97 36.78 0.16
C PRO A 126 -52.32 37.17 -0.47
N PRO A 127 -52.41 38.32 -1.16
CA PRO A 127 -53.63 38.76 -1.84
C PRO A 127 -54.19 37.73 -2.85
N GLU A 128 -53.32 36.94 -3.47
CA GLU A 128 -53.66 35.86 -4.40
C GLU A 128 -54.33 34.66 -3.72
N GLY A 129 -54.26 34.59 -2.38
CA GLY A 129 -54.83 33.53 -1.56
C GLY A 129 -53.86 32.38 -1.27
N VAL A 130 -54.39 31.33 -0.64
CA VAL A 130 -53.64 30.12 -0.28
C VAL A 130 -53.99 29.02 -1.29
N ASP A 131 -53.00 28.43 -1.94
CA ASP A 131 -53.21 27.33 -2.87
C ASP A 131 -53.56 26.06 -2.12
N PHE A 132 -52.78 25.68 -1.11
CA PHE A 132 -53.15 24.55 -0.27
C PHE A 132 -52.78 24.72 1.20
N LEU A 133 -53.61 24.09 2.04
CA LEU A 133 -53.39 23.92 3.47
C LEU A 133 -53.18 22.43 3.75
N LYS A 134 -52.08 22.07 4.41
CA LYS A 134 -51.87 20.76 5.04
C LYS A 134 -52.14 20.88 6.55
N VAL A 135 -52.82 19.89 7.11
CA VAL A 135 -53.00 19.70 8.55
C VAL A 135 -52.68 18.26 8.91
N ASP A 136 -51.67 18.09 9.74
CA ASP A 136 -51.22 16.80 10.28
C ASP A 136 -50.60 17.12 11.65
N VAL A 137 -51.39 16.94 12.71
CA VAL A 137 -51.05 17.41 14.07
C VAL A 137 -51.29 16.32 15.11
N GLU A 138 -51.23 15.07 14.67
CA GLU A 138 -51.20 13.89 15.53
C GLU A 138 -52.39 13.83 16.50
N GLY A 139 -53.60 13.95 15.95
CA GLY A 139 -54.87 13.78 16.66
C GLY A 139 -55.58 15.10 17.05
N TRP A 140 -55.02 16.25 16.66
CA TRP A 140 -55.58 17.57 16.96
C TRP A 140 -56.25 18.27 15.77
N GLU A 141 -56.49 17.54 14.67
CA GLU A 141 -56.95 18.08 13.38
C GLU A 141 -58.29 18.81 13.51
N ALA A 142 -59.21 18.25 14.30
CA ALA A 142 -60.53 18.84 14.50
C ALA A 142 -60.47 20.21 15.17
N ALA A 143 -59.61 20.38 16.17
CA ALA A 143 -59.42 21.65 16.85
C ALA A 143 -58.73 22.69 15.95
N VAL A 144 -57.79 22.25 15.10
CA VAL A 144 -57.15 23.10 14.09
C VAL A 144 -58.19 23.62 13.10
N LEU A 145 -58.97 22.73 12.47
CA LEU A 145 -59.96 23.12 11.45
C LEU A 145 -61.11 23.96 12.02
N ALA A 146 -61.53 23.70 13.27
CA ALA A 146 -62.53 24.51 13.96
C ALA A 146 -62.04 25.93 14.31
N SER A 147 -60.73 26.17 14.31
CA SER A 147 -60.13 27.47 14.60
C SER A 147 -59.90 28.35 13.35
N ALA A 148 -60.27 27.87 12.16
CA ALA A 148 -60.25 28.65 10.92
C ALA A 148 -61.51 29.49 10.74
N ASP A 149 -61.36 30.62 10.04
CA ASP A 149 -62.48 31.40 9.52
C ASP A 149 -62.55 31.21 8.00
N TRP A 150 -63.35 30.21 7.62
CA TRP A 150 -63.58 29.86 6.22
C TRP A 150 -64.40 30.89 5.45
N THR A 151 -64.82 32.00 6.06
CA THR A 151 -65.47 33.10 5.34
C THR A 151 -64.47 34.15 4.87
N GLN A 152 -63.30 34.24 5.51
CA GLN A 152 -62.27 35.22 5.20
C GLN A 152 -61.18 34.66 4.29
N VAL A 153 -60.57 33.53 4.66
CA VAL A 153 -59.48 32.91 3.89
C VAL A 153 -59.80 31.45 3.64
N ARG A 154 -59.93 31.08 2.36
CA ARG A 154 -60.27 29.73 1.92
C ARG A 154 -59.21 29.17 1.00
N PRO A 155 -58.28 28.34 1.53
CA PRO A 155 -57.35 27.58 0.71
C PRO A 155 -58.05 26.85 -0.45
N ARG A 156 -57.43 26.79 -1.63
CA ARG A 156 -58.03 26.11 -2.78
C ARG A 156 -58.14 24.61 -2.56
N VAL A 157 -57.12 24.02 -1.94
CA VAL A 157 -57.08 22.63 -1.50
C VAL A 157 -56.81 22.56 0.00
N VAL A 158 -57.51 21.67 0.71
CA VAL A 158 -57.25 21.33 2.10
C VAL A 158 -56.92 19.84 2.16
N LEU A 159 -55.76 19.52 2.71
CA LEU A 159 -55.22 18.20 2.93
C LEU A 159 -55.15 17.95 4.44
N VAL A 160 -55.76 16.88 4.92
CA VAL A 160 -55.83 16.57 6.36
C VAL A 160 -55.51 15.11 6.59
N GLU A 161 -54.62 14.80 7.54
CA GLU A 161 -54.45 13.43 8.02
C GLU A 161 -55.78 12.93 8.61
N ALA A 162 -56.18 11.72 8.23
CA ALA A 162 -57.53 11.23 8.47
C ALA A 162 -57.55 9.81 9.05
N VAL A 163 -56.44 9.37 9.63
CA VAL A 163 -56.30 8.07 10.28
C VAL A 163 -55.61 8.21 11.64
N ASP A 164 -55.83 7.25 12.54
CA ASP A 164 -55.05 7.12 13.77
C ASP A 164 -53.86 6.16 13.61
N ALA A 165 -53.14 5.90 14.71
CA ALA A 165 -51.96 5.04 14.72
C ALA A 165 -52.24 3.59 14.26
N GLU A 166 -53.48 3.12 14.35
CA GLU A 166 -53.93 1.81 13.88
C GLU A 166 -54.49 1.85 12.45
N GLY A 167 -54.51 3.01 11.81
CA GLY A 167 -55.06 3.22 10.47
C GLY A 167 -56.59 3.34 10.44
N ARG A 168 -57.24 3.55 11.58
CA ARG A 168 -58.70 3.72 11.64
C ARG A 168 -59.07 5.15 11.24
N PRO A 169 -60.15 5.35 10.47
CA PRO A 169 -60.52 6.70 10.02
C PRO A 169 -60.90 7.64 11.17
N THR A 170 -60.41 8.88 11.13
CA THR A 170 -60.66 9.93 12.16
C THR A 170 -61.48 11.11 11.63
N HIS A 171 -61.71 11.18 10.32
CA HIS A 171 -62.33 12.32 9.64
C HIS A 171 -63.75 12.68 10.10
N GLU A 172 -64.50 11.73 10.66
CA GLU A 172 -65.86 11.98 11.17
C GLU A 172 -65.90 13.11 12.21
N ALA A 173 -64.81 13.32 12.95
CA ALA A 173 -64.69 14.37 13.96
C ALA A 173 -64.63 15.79 13.37
N TRP A 174 -64.28 15.96 12.09
CA TRP A 174 -63.97 17.28 11.53
C TRP A 174 -64.48 17.55 10.11
N GLU A 175 -64.92 16.53 9.36
CA GLU A 175 -65.33 16.67 7.96
C GLU A 175 -66.62 17.49 7.82
N GLY A 176 -67.61 17.29 8.70
CA GLY A 176 -68.91 17.97 8.64
C GLY A 176 -68.80 19.50 8.55
N PRO A 177 -68.11 20.18 9.48
CA PRO A 177 -67.85 21.62 9.40
C PRO A 177 -67.13 22.07 8.12
N LEU A 178 -66.17 21.28 7.62
CA LEU A 178 -65.42 21.60 6.40
C LEU A 178 -66.32 21.54 5.16
N LEU A 179 -67.20 20.52 5.05
CA LEU A 179 -68.20 20.42 3.99
C LEU A 179 -69.23 21.55 4.06
N ALA A 180 -69.69 21.90 5.27
CA ALA A 180 -70.59 23.03 5.50
C ALA A 180 -69.95 24.37 5.10
N ALA A 181 -68.62 24.48 5.20
CA ALA A 181 -67.84 25.62 4.71
C ALA A 181 -67.62 25.63 3.19
N GLY A 182 -68.34 24.77 2.44
CA GLY A 182 -68.33 24.77 0.97
C GLY A 182 -67.12 24.10 0.35
N TYR A 183 -66.50 23.13 1.05
CA TYR A 183 -65.52 22.24 0.45
C TYR A 183 -66.18 20.97 -0.09
N ARG A 184 -65.52 20.34 -1.06
CA ARG A 184 -65.90 19.07 -1.67
C ARG A 184 -64.79 18.07 -1.45
N PHE A 185 -65.16 16.89 -0.94
CA PHE A 185 -64.25 15.77 -0.82
C PHE A 185 -63.81 15.28 -2.20
N ALA A 186 -62.50 15.05 -2.37
CA ALA A 186 -61.91 14.64 -3.63
C ALA A 186 -61.27 13.25 -3.57
N LEU A 187 -60.49 12.97 -2.52
CA LEU A 187 -59.68 11.77 -2.42
C LEU A 187 -59.39 11.39 -0.97
N PHE A 188 -59.36 10.08 -0.70
CA PHE A 188 -58.65 9.50 0.43
C PHE A 188 -57.51 8.63 -0.11
N ASP A 189 -56.27 8.92 0.26
CA ASP A 189 -55.08 8.24 -0.28
C ASP A 189 -54.58 7.07 0.59
N GLY A 190 -55.33 6.73 1.64
CA GLY A 190 -54.97 5.72 2.64
C GLY A 190 -54.46 6.31 3.95
N LEU A 191 -54.02 7.58 3.97
CA LEU A 191 -53.64 8.32 5.18
C LEU A 191 -54.37 9.66 5.26
N ASN A 192 -54.35 10.41 4.18
CA ASN A 192 -54.86 11.77 4.11
C ASN A 192 -56.12 11.87 3.26
N ARG A 193 -56.96 12.84 3.60
CA ARG A 193 -58.11 13.26 2.79
C ARG A 193 -57.87 14.62 2.16
N PHE A 194 -58.19 14.72 0.87
CA PHE A 194 -58.09 15.94 0.07
C PHE A 194 -59.49 16.50 -0.18
N TYR A 195 -59.60 17.81 -0.03
CA TYR A 195 -60.79 18.58 -0.33
C TYR A 195 -60.42 19.77 -1.19
N CYS A 196 -61.32 20.21 -2.06
CA CYS A 196 -61.21 21.49 -2.74
C CYS A 196 -62.42 22.37 -2.46
N ARG A 197 -62.24 23.69 -2.47
CA ARG A 197 -63.36 24.62 -2.32
C ARG A 197 -64.28 24.57 -3.55
N GLU A 198 -65.57 24.79 -3.34
CA GLU A 198 -66.61 24.60 -4.35
C GLU A 198 -66.35 25.36 -5.65
N GLU A 199 -65.87 26.60 -5.56
CA GLU A 199 -65.59 27.46 -6.70
C GLU A 199 -64.46 26.96 -7.61
N ASP A 200 -63.60 26.05 -7.13
CA ASP A 200 -62.55 25.41 -7.91
C ASP A 200 -62.88 23.95 -8.28
N ALA A 201 -64.05 23.43 -7.87
CA ALA A 201 -64.37 22.01 -7.93
C ALA A 201 -64.35 21.44 -9.36
N GLU A 202 -64.83 22.20 -10.35
CA GLU A 202 -64.85 21.80 -11.77
C GLU A 202 -63.44 21.44 -12.28
N VAL A 203 -62.42 22.18 -11.83
CA VAL A 203 -61.04 22.00 -12.27
C VAL A 203 -60.28 21.06 -11.35
N LEU A 204 -60.44 21.19 -10.03
CA LEU A 204 -59.62 20.48 -9.05
C LEU A 204 -60.09 19.06 -8.75
N LEU A 205 -61.41 18.80 -8.70
CA LEU A 205 -61.90 17.45 -8.37
C LEU A 205 -61.36 16.39 -9.33
N PRO A 206 -61.42 16.56 -10.67
CA PRO A 206 -60.89 15.54 -11.58
C PRO A 206 -59.38 15.31 -11.43
N ARG A 207 -58.62 16.34 -11.02
CA ARG A 207 -57.16 16.25 -10.85
C ARG A 207 -56.74 15.66 -9.51
N LEU A 208 -57.59 15.80 -8.49
CA LEU A 208 -57.41 15.24 -7.16
C LEU A 208 -57.97 13.82 -7.02
N ALA A 209 -58.84 13.36 -7.92
CA ALA A 209 -59.66 12.14 -7.79
C ALA A 209 -58.91 10.80 -7.62
N ALA A 210 -57.58 10.75 -7.74
CA ALA A 210 -56.81 9.54 -7.62
C ALA A 210 -55.55 9.76 -6.76
N PRO A 211 -55.07 8.75 -6.01
CA PRO A 211 -53.75 8.82 -5.39
C PRO A 211 -52.63 9.03 -6.41
N ALA A 212 -51.44 9.38 -5.92
CA ALA A 212 -50.22 9.34 -6.72
C ALA A 212 -50.05 7.94 -7.33
N ASN A 213 -49.78 7.87 -8.63
CA ASN A 213 -49.69 6.62 -9.36
C ASN A 213 -48.71 6.70 -10.53
N VAL A 214 -48.56 5.59 -11.26
CA VAL A 214 -47.59 5.45 -12.34
C VAL A 214 -47.75 6.48 -13.47
N LEU A 215 -48.94 7.05 -13.65
CA LEU A 215 -49.20 8.08 -14.66
C LEU A 215 -48.57 9.43 -14.31
N ASP A 216 -48.19 9.65 -13.05
CA ASP A 216 -47.58 10.90 -12.59
C ASP A 216 -46.07 11.00 -12.87
N ASN A 217 -45.44 9.90 -13.31
CA ASN A 217 -44.01 9.88 -13.69
C ASN A 217 -43.08 10.53 -12.64
N TYR A 218 -43.29 10.20 -11.37
CA TYR A 218 -42.48 10.69 -10.26
C TYR A 218 -41.47 9.64 -9.78
N ARG A 219 -40.48 10.11 -9.02
CA ARG A 219 -39.55 9.26 -8.27
C ARG A 219 -39.53 9.72 -6.82
N LEU A 220 -39.38 8.77 -5.91
CA LEU A 220 -39.27 9.07 -4.49
C LEU A 220 -37.84 9.51 -4.15
N ALA A 221 -37.70 10.64 -3.48
CA ALA A 221 -36.40 11.17 -3.07
C ALA A 221 -35.66 10.19 -2.14
N ARG A 222 -36.40 9.52 -1.25
CA ARG A 222 -35.86 8.48 -0.36
C ARG A 222 -35.23 7.31 -1.10
N GLU A 223 -35.80 6.88 -2.22
CA GLU A 223 -35.27 5.78 -3.03
C GLU A 223 -33.99 6.21 -3.76
N MET A 224 -33.97 7.44 -4.29
CA MET A 224 -32.77 7.99 -4.92
C MET A 224 -31.64 8.18 -3.92
N GLN A 225 -31.93 8.64 -2.70
CA GLN A 225 -30.94 8.75 -1.65
C GLN A 225 -30.39 7.37 -1.27
N ALA A 226 -31.25 6.38 -1.06
CA ALA A 226 -30.83 5.01 -0.74
C ALA A 226 -29.95 4.40 -1.84
N GLN A 227 -30.25 4.66 -3.11
CA GLN A 227 -29.40 4.24 -4.24
C GLN A 227 -28.04 4.95 -4.22
N ALA A 228 -28.02 6.26 -3.97
CA ALA A 228 -26.77 7.01 -3.86
C ALA A 228 -25.90 6.50 -2.70
N ASP A 229 -26.50 6.25 -1.54
CA ASP A 229 -25.82 5.72 -0.37
C ASP A 229 -25.28 4.30 -0.62
N ALA A 230 -26.04 3.44 -1.31
CA ALA A 230 -25.59 2.11 -1.70
C ALA A 230 -24.36 2.17 -2.62
N VAL A 231 -24.36 3.09 -3.60
CA VAL A 231 -23.22 3.31 -4.49
C VAL A 231 -22.01 3.84 -3.71
N ALA A 232 -22.20 4.82 -2.83
CA ALA A 232 -21.13 5.36 -2.00
C ALA A 232 -20.50 4.29 -1.10
N ASN A 233 -21.32 3.44 -0.49
CA ASN A 233 -20.88 2.33 0.33
C ASN A 233 -20.10 1.28 -0.49
N ALA A 234 -20.55 0.96 -1.70
CA ALA A 234 -19.85 0.04 -2.59
C ALA A 234 -18.46 0.59 -3.00
N ILE A 235 -18.37 1.89 -3.29
CA ILE A 235 -17.09 2.56 -3.59
C ILE A 235 -16.16 2.48 -2.37
N ALA A 236 -16.67 2.77 -1.17
CA ALA A 236 -15.88 2.71 0.07
C ALA A 236 -15.36 1.29 0.35
N GLN A 237 -16.19 0.26 0.13
CA GLN A 237 -15.80 -1.14 0.28
C GLN A 237 -14.71 -1.55 -0.72
N GLU A 238 -14.84 -1.14 -1.98
CA GLU A 238 -13.82 -1.43 -3.00
C GLU A 238 -12.49 -0.73 -2.69
N ALA A 239 -12.54 0.52 -2.22
CA ALA A 239 -11.35 1.25 -1.80
C ALA A 239 -10.63 0.54 -0.64
N ALA A 240 -11.38 0.12 0.39
CA ALA A 240 -10.85 -0.65 1.50
C ALA A 240 -10.25 -1.99 1.06
N ARG A 241 -10.87 -2.68 0.09
CA ARG A 241 -10.32 -3.93 -0.47
C ARG A 241 -8.98 -3.68 -1.15
N ARG A 242 -8.87 -2.64 -1.98
CA ARG A 242 -7.63 -2.29 -2.68
C ARG A 242 -6.52 -1.91 -1.70
N GLU A 243 -6.84 -1.20 -0.64
CA GLU A 243 -5.87 -0.88 0.42
C GLU A 243 -5.35 -2.15 1.11
N GLN A 244 -6.23 -3.11 1.41
CA GLN A 244 -5.82 -4.41 1.96
C GLN A 244 -4.97 -5.23 0.99
N GLU A 245 -5.33 -5.24 -0.30
CA GLU A 245 -4.54 -5.91 -1.33
C GLU A 245 -3.17 -5.27 -1.49
N GLN A 246 -3.09 -3.94 -1.50
CA GLN A 246 -1.83 -3.22 -1.57
C GLN A 246 -0.94 -3.51 -0.35
N ALA A 247 -1.51 -3.47 0.87
CA ALA A 247 -0.77 -3.82 2.07
C ALA A 247 -0.25 -5.26 2.06
N ARG A 248 -1.01 -6.21 1.48
CA ARG A 248 -0.54 -7.59 1.27
C ARG A 248 0.62 -7.66 0.30
N TRP A 249 0.54 -6.96 -0.83
CA TRP A 249 1.62 -6.90 -1.81
C TRP A 249 2.89 -6.28 -1.23
N GLU A 250 2.77 -5.20 -0.45
CA GLU A 250 3.91 -4.57 0.23
C GLU A 250 4.57 -5.54 1.23
N GLN A 251 3.78 -6.30 2.00
CA GLN A 251 4.32 -7.32 2.90
C GLN A 251 5.01 -8.46 2.15
N GLU A 252 4.44 -8.93 1.03
CA GLU A 252 5.03 -9.98 0.21
C GLU A 252 6.33 -9.51 -0.45
N GLN A 253 6.35 -8.28 -0.97
CA GLN A 253 7.56 -7.67 -1.53
C GLN A 253 8.65 -7.54 -0.46
N ALA A 254 8.34 -7.04 0.73
CA ALA A 254 9.30 -6.94 1.82
C ALA A 254 9.87 -8.31 2.24
N ARG A 255 9.03 -9.36 2.26
CA ARG A 255 9.47 -10.73 2.52
C ARG A 255 10.42 -11.23 1.43
N TRP A 256 10.07 -11.01 0.16
CA TRP A 256 10.91 -11.41 -0.96
C TRP A 256 12.28 -10.71 -0.94
N GLU A 257 12.31 -9.40 -0.66
CA GLU A 257 13.55 -8.63 -0.52
C GLU A 257 14.43 -9.16 0.61
N GLN A 258 13.84 -9.51 1.76
CA GLN A 258 14.57 -10.14 2.87
C GLN A 258 15.15 -11.50 2.49
N GLU A 259 14.39 -12.34 1.77
CA GLU A 259 14.88 -13.62 1.29
C GLU A 259 16.05 -13.47 0.31
N GLN A 260 15.98 -12.51 -0.63
CA GLN A 260 17.06 -12.26 -1.57
C GLN A 260 18.32 -11.79 -0.86
N ALA A 261 18.19 -10.81 0.04
CA ALA A 261 19.31 -10.34 0.85
C ALA A 261 19.95 -11.47 1.66
N GLY A 262 19.13 -12.37 2.23
CA GLY A 262 19.59 -13.57 2.92
C GLY A 262 20.37 -14.54 2.02
N ARG A 263 19.86 -14.81 0.80
CA ARG A 263 20.55 -15.66 -0.19
C ARG A 263 21.87 -15.04 -0.65
N GLU A 264 21.89 -13.75 -0.93
CA GLU A 264 23.10 -13.03 -1.33
C GLU A 264 24.17 -13.07 -0.24
N GLU A 265 23.78 -12.85 1.03
CA GLU A 265 24.69 -12.93 2.17
C GLU A 265 25.22 -14.36 2.36
N GLN A 266 24.38 -15.39 2.24
CA GLN A 266 24.81 -16.78 2.27
C GLN A 266 25.79 -17.11 1.13
N HIS A 267 25.50 -16.67 -0.09
CA HIS A 267 26.38 -16.87 -1.24
C HIS A 267 27.73 -16.16 -1.03
N ARG A 268 27.72 -14.91 -0.53
CA ARG A 268 28.92 -14.14 -0.21
C ARG A 268 29.78 -14.84 0.83
N ARG A 269 29.17 -15.36 1.91
CA ARG A 269 29.88 -16.15 2.94
C ARG A 269 30.47 -17.43 2.37
N ALA A 270 29.73 -18.16 1.53
CA ALA A 270 30.22 -19.38 0.90
C ALA A 270 31.43 -19.09 -0.02
N MET A 271 31.36 -18.03 -0.82
CA MET A 271 32.46 -17.60 -1.69
C MET A 271 33.69 -17.15 -0.89
N ALA A 272 33.49 -16.43 0.22
CA ALA A 272 34.57 -16.03 1.12
C ALA A 272 35.25 -17.25 1.76
N ALA A 273 34.47 -18.21 2.26
CA ALA A 273 34.98 -19.46 2.83
C ALA A 273 35.75 -20.30 1.80
N MET A 274 35.23 -20.41 0.58
CA MET A 274 35.90 -21.11 -0.53
C MET A 274 37.24 -20.45 -0.87
N ARG A 275 37.27 -19.11 -0.96
CA ARG A 275 38.50 -18.35 -1.20
C ARG A 275 39.53 -18.58 -0.10
N GLN A 276 39.09 -18.59 1.16
CA GLN A 276 39.98 -18.84 2.31
C GLN A 276 40.55 -20.26 2.27
N SER A 277 39.73 -21.26 1.94
CA SER A 277 40.18 -22.65 1.78
C SER A 277 41.22 -22.78 0.66
N LEU A 278 40.99 -22.15 -0.50
CA LEU A 278 41.95 -22.13 -1.60
C LEU A 278 43.27 -21.43 -1.21
N MET A 279 43.21 -20.33 -0.44
CA MET A 279 44.41 -19.66 0.06
C MET A 279 45.22 -20.55 1.00
N LEU A 280 44.55 -21.29 1.91
CA LEU A 280 45.23 -22.23 2.80
C LEU A 280 45.89 -23.37 2.02
N GLN A 281 45.19 -23.94 1.04
CA GLN A 281 45.76 -24.97 0.15
C GLN A 281 46.97 -24.45 -0.63
N ALA A 282 46.90 -23.22 -1.16
CA ALA A 282 48.02 -22.60 -1.85
C ALA A 282 49.22 -22.37 -0.93
N ALA A 283 48.99 -21.93 0.31
CA ALA A 283 50.03 -21.74 1.32
C ALA A 283 50.71 -23.07 1.70
N GLU A 284 49.93 -24.13 1.93
CA GLU A 284 50.47 -25.48 2.18
C GLU A 284 51.33 -25.98 1.00
N MET A 285 50.85 -25.78 -0.23
CA MET A 285 51.60 -26.14 -1.44
C MET A 285 52.91 -25.36 -1.54
N MET A 286 52.91 -24.06 -1.20
CA MET A 286 54.13 -23.25 -1.19
C MET A 286 55.17 -23.78 -0.19
N VAL A 287 54.74 -24.12 1.04
CA VAL A 287 55.64 -24.70 2.06
C VAL A 287 56.25 -26.03 1.58
N GLN A 288 55.45 -26.90 0.94
CA GLN A 288 55.96 -28.15 0.36
C GLN A 288 56.97 -27.90 -0.76
N LEU A 289 56.71 -26.91 -1.61
CA LEU A 289 57.60 -26.54 -2.71
C LEU A 289 58.92 -25.97 -2.17
N GLU A 290 58.88 -25.10 -1.16
CA GLU A 290 60.07 -24.56 -0.48
C GLU A 290 60.92 -25.69 0.10
N GLY A 291 60.32 -26.64 0.82
CA GLY A 291 61.06 -27.80 1.35
C GLY A 291 61.69 -28.66 0.25
N THR A 292 61.03 -28.78 -0.91
CA THR A 292 61.59 -29.49 -2.08
C THR A 292 62.77 -28.73 -2.68
N ILE A 293 62.66 -27.40 -2.81
CA ILE A 293 63.74 -26.53 -3.30
C ILE A 293 64.96 -26.60 -2.37
N GLU A 294 64.75 -26.56 -1.05
CA GLU A 294 65.84 -26.68 -0.07
C GLU A 294 66.58 -28.02 -0.19
N SER A 295 65.84 -29.13 -0.29
CA SER A 295 66.44 -30.46 -0.47
C SER A 295 67.24 -30.57 -1.76
N GLU A 296 66.73 -30.03 -2.87
CA GLU A 296 67.47 -29.99 -4.14
C GLU A 296 68.70 -29.06 -4.06
N ALA A 297 68.61 -27.93 -3.35
CA ALA A 297 69.75 -27.06 -3.12
C ALA A 297 70.86 -27.75 -2.31
N GLU A 298 70.51 -28.56 -1.31
CA GLU A 298 71.46 -29.41 -0.57
C GLU A 298 72.13 -30.45 -1.47
N ARG A 299 71.35 -31.13 -2.32
CA ARG A 299 71.87 -32.08 -3.32
C ARG A 299 72.87 -31.42 -4.27
N VAL A 300 72.53 -30.25 -4.80
CA VAL A 300 73.43 -29.48 -5.67
C VAL A 300 74.72 -29.09 -4.93
N ARG A 301 74.63 -28.71 -3.66
CA ARG A 301 75.80 -28.37 -2.83
C ARG A 301 76.71 -29.58 -2.64
N MET A 302 76.15 -30.74 -2.30
CA MET A 302 76.90 -31.99 -2.16
C MET A 302 77.60 -32.39 -3.47
N LEU A 303 76.92 -32.28 -4.61
CA LEU A 303 77.52 -32.54 -5.93
C LEU A 303 78.67 -31.57 -6.25
N ARG A 304 78.54 -30.30 -5.85
CA ARG A 304 79.60 -29.30 -6.01
C ARG A 304 80.85 -29.64 -5.17
N ASP A 305 80.65 -30.05 -3.92
CA ASP A 305 81.77 -30.44 -3.05
C ASP A 305 82.46 -31.71 -3.56
N LEU A 306 81.69 -32.69 -4.04
CA LEU A 306 82.23 -33.91 -4.66
C LEU A 306 83.04 -33.58 -5.92
N THR A 307 82.53 -32.71 -6.78
CA THR A 307 83.23 -32.31 -8.01
C THR A 307 84.52 -31.54 -7.70
N ALA A 308 84.52 -30.65 -6.70
CA ALA A 308 85.73 -29.96 -6.25
C ALA A 308 86.79 -30.93 -5.71
N ASN A 309 86.38 -31.94 -4.92
CA ASN A 309 87.29 -32.98 -4.43
C ASN A 309 87.89 -33.80 -5.58
N LEU A 310 87.06 -34.26 -6.53
CA LEU A 310 87.53 -35.00 -7.69
C LEU A 310 88.50 -34.18 -8.55
N GLN A 311 88.26 -32.87 -8.71
CA GLN A 311 89.18 -31.97 -9.41
C GLN A 311 90.54 -31.89 -8.70
N GLU A 312 90.56 -31.80 -7.37
CA GLU A 312 91.81 -31.77 -6.61
C GLU A 312 92.56 -33.11 -6.70
N GLN A 313 91.86 -34.24 -6.63
CA GLN A 313 92.48 -35.54 -6.85
C GLN A 313 93.09 -35.66 -8.26
N LEU A 314 92.37 -35.17 -9.27
CA LEU A 314 92.86 -35.15 -10.64
C LEU A 314 94.12 -34.26 -10.77
N ARG A 315 94.14 -33.09 -10.10
CA ARG A 315 95.29 -32.19 -10.06
C ARG A 315 96.51 -32.86 -9.45
N LEU A 316 96.33 -33.56 -8.32
CA LEU A 316 97.40 -34.30 -7.65
C LEU A 316 97.91 -35.46 -8.52
N ALA A 317 97.02 -36.18 -9.20
CA ALA A 317 97.40 -37.25 -10.11
C ALA A 317 98.22 -36.72 -11.30
N TYR A 318 97.82 -35.59 -11.90
CA TYR A 318 98.58 -34.93 -12.97
C TYR A 318 99.95 -34.45 -12.49
N ALA A 319 100.06 -33.87 -11.29
CA ALA A 319 101.33 -33.45 -10.73
C ALA A 319 102.29 -34.63 -10.51
N SER A 320 101.79 -35.75 -10.01
CA SER A 320 102.56 -37.00 -9.87
C SER A 320 103.06 -37.52 -11.21
N LEU A 321 102.22 -37.45 -12.25
CA LEU A 321 102.59 -37.89 -13.60
C LEU A 321 103.68 -37.01 -14.22
N GLU A 322 103.62 -35.69 -14.02
CA GLU A 322 104.67 -34.77 -14.47
C GLU A 322 106.02 -35.06 -13.80
N GLU A 323 106.01 -35.39 -12.51
CA GLU A 323 107.22 -35.72 -11.75
C GLU A 323 107.88 -37.01 -12.27
N GLU A 324 107.07 -38.03 -12.55
CA GLU A 324 107.53 -39.29 -13.16
C GLU A 324 108.13 -39.06 -14.56
N GLN A 325 107.50 -38.21 -15.38
CA GLN A 325 108.02 -37.84 -16.70
C GLN A 325 109.36 -37.08 -16.62
N ARG A 326 109.51 -36.15 -15.66
CA ARG A 326 110.80 -35.48 -15.41
C ARG A 326 111.88 -36.48 -15.00
N GLY A 327 111.54 -37.44 -14.14
CA GLY A 327 112.43 -38.54 -13.75
C GLY A 327 112.88 -39.37 -14.96
N HIS A 328 111.95 -39.76 -15.83
CA HIS A 328 112.24 -40.49 -17.06
C HIS A 328 113.12 -39.70 -18.04
N ALA A 329 112.89 -38.39 -18.20
CA ALA A 329 113.70 -37.53 -19.06
C ALA A 329 115.15 -37.42 -18.55
N ALA A 330 115.34 -37.25 -17.24
CA ALA A 330 116.66 -37.22 -16.61
C ALA A 330 117.42 -38.55 -16.82
N ALA A 331 116.75 -39.68 -16.65
CA ALA A 331 117.33 -41.00 -16.89
C ALA A 331 117.78 -41.21 -18.35
N ARG A 332 116.99 -40.76 -19.33
CA ARG A 332 117.37 -40.81 -20.76
C ARG A 332 118.63 -39.98 -21.05
N THR A 333 118.73 -38.82 -20.43
CA THR A 333 119.89 -37.92 -20.62
C THR A 333 121.17 -38.54 -20.05
N ALA A 334 121.08 -39.17 -18.87
CA ALA A 334 122.20 -39.88 -18.26
C ALA A 334 122.66 -41.10 -19.09
N LEU A 335 121.71 -41.84 -19.67
CA LEU A 335 122.02 -42.98 -20.55
C LEU A 335 122.79 -42.53 -21.81
N ALA A 336 122.36 -41.45 -22.45
CA ALA A 336 123.03 -40.89 -23.62
C ALA A 336 124.48 -40.46 -23.31
N ALA A 337 124.70 -39.85 -22.14
CA ALA A 337 126.06 -39.47 -21.69
C ALA A 337 126.95 -40.69 -21.43
N ALA A 338 126.40 -41.77 -20.84
CA ALA A 338 127.14 -43.01 -20.61
C ALA A 338 127.56 -43.69 -21.92
N GLN A 339 126.70 -43.68 -22.93
CA GLN A 339 127.00 -44.22 -24.26
C GLN A 339 128.13 -43.46 -24.96
N GLN A 340 128.11 -42.13 -24.88
CA GLN A 340 129.16 -41.30 -25.46
C GLN A 340 130.53 -41.53 -24.82
N SER A 341 130.57 -41.81 -23.52
CA SER A 341 131.78 -42.18 -22.79
C SER A 341 132.34 -43.55 -23.24
N LEU A 342 131.46 -44.52 -23.50
CA LEU A 342 131.82 -45.85 -23.98
C LEU A 342 132.43 -45.81 -25.39
N ASP A 343 131.84 -45.01 -26.28
CA ASP A 343 132.34 -44.78 -27.63
C ASP A 343 133.74 -44.11 -27.61
N GLY A 344 133.95 -43.19 -26.66
CA GLY A 344 135.26 -42.58 -26.43
C GLY A 344 136.33 -43.61 -26.01
N MET A 345 136.01 -44.51 -25.07
CA MET A 345 136.96 -45.53 -24.59
C MET A 345 137.34 -46.57 -25.65
N THR A 346 136.39 -46.93 -26.52
CA THR A 346 136.63 -47.91 -27.59
C THR A 346 137.55 -47.35 -28.69
N ALA A 347 137.43 -46.06 -29.01
CA ALA A 347 138.36 -45.38 -29.93
C ALA A 347 139.80 -45.38 -29.41
N THR A 348 140.00 -45.10 -28.12
CA THR A 348 141.35 -45.07 -27.49
C THR A 348 142.01 -46.44 -27.46
N LEU A 349 141.25 -47.51 -27.26
CA LEU A 349 141.76 -48.89 -27.30
C LEU A 349 142.19 -49.31 -28.72
N ALA A 350 141.48 -48.84 -29.76
CA ALA A 350 141.84 -49.12 -31.14
C ALA A 350 143.18 -48.49 -31.54
N GLU A 351 143.47 -47.26 -31.07
CA GLU A 351 144.74 -46.57 -31.32
C GLU A 351 145.93 -47.24 -30.62
N LEU A 352 145.75 -47.69 -29.37
CA LEU A 352 146.78 -48.38 -28.59
C LEU A 352 147.23 -49.71 -29.23
N HIS A 353 146.30 -50.44 -29.84
CA HIS A 353 146.58 -51.72 -30.50
C HIS A 353 147.28 -51.57 -31.87
N ALA A 354 147.17 -50.42 -32.53
CA ALA A 354 147.79 -50.18 -33.84
C ALA A 354 149.26 -49.70 -33.78
N SER A 355 149.74 -49.33 -32.58
CA SER A 355 151.06 -48.73 -32.38
C SER A 355 152.23 -49.72 -32.56
N THR A 356 153.29 -49.25 -33.24
CA THR A 356 154.52 -50.00 -33.58
C THR A 356 155.28 -50.51 -32.36
N SER A 357 155.19 -49.83 -31.22
CA SER A 357 155.78 -50.27 -29.93
C SER A 357 155.04 -51.48 -29.32
N TRP A 358 153.73 -51.60 -29.58
CA TRP A 358 152.93 -52.75 -29.16
C TRP A 358 153.24 -54.01 -29.97
N ARG A 359 153.72 -53.90 -31.21
CA ARG A 359 154.11 -55.09 -32.02
C ARG A 359 155.51 -55.61 -31.68
N ILE A 360 156.47 -54.72 -31.38
CA ILE A 360 157.87 -55.09 -31.11
C ILE A 360 158.07 -55.72 -29.71
N THR A 361 157.25 -55.35 -28.73
CA THR A 361 157.35 -55.86 -27.34
C THR A 361 156.63 -57.20 -27.10
N ALA A 362 156.05 -57.81 -28.14
CA ALA A 362 155.32 -59.08 -28.03
C ALA A 362 156.14 -60.26 -27.46
N PRO A 363 157.43 -60.48 -27.81
CA PRO A 363 158.22 -61.56 -27.22
C PRO A 363 158.55 -61.33 -25.73
N LEU A 364 158.76 -60.07 -25.33
CA LEU A 364 159.10 -59.68 -23.96
C LEU A 364 157.89 -59.69 -23.01
N ARG A 365 156.67 -59.48 -23.53
CA ARG A 365 155.42 -59.61 -22.73
C ARG A 365 155.02 -61.05 -22.43
N LYS A 366 155.43 -62.03 -23.27
CA LYS A 366 155.30 -63.47 -22.92
C LYS A 366 156.22 -63.84 -21.76
N LEU A 367 157.42 -63.27 -21.68
CA LEU A 367 158.34 -63.43 -20.53
C LEU A 367 157.85 -62.69 -19.28
N GLY A 368 157.18 -61.54 -19.43
CA GLY A 368 156.51 -60.82 -18.34
C GLY A 368 155.25 -61.49 -17.79
N HIS A 369 154.55 -62.31 -18.59
CA HIS A 369 153.42 -63.13 -18.13
C HIS A 369 153.88 -64.34 -17.30
N LEU A 370 155.02 -64.95 -17.63
CA LEU A 370 155.62 -66.03 -16.83
C LEU A 370 156.14 -65.56 -15.47
N ALA A 371 156.69 -64.34 -15.38
CA ALA A 371 157.08 -63.73 -14.11
C ALA A 371 155.88 -63.31 -13.23
N ARG A 372 154.70 -63.07 -13.83
CA ARG A 372 153.46 -62.72 -13.10
C ARG A 372 152.66 -63.93 -12.61
N LEU A 373 152.88 -65.12 -13.19
CA LEU A 373 152.31 -66.38 -12.69
C LEU A 373 153.08 -66.93 -11.46
N LEU A 374 154.37 -66.62 -11.32
CA LEU A 374 155.21 -67.06 -10.17
C LEU A 374 155.07 -66.17 -8.91
N ARG A 375 154.17 -65.19 -8.89
CA ARG A 375 153.94 -64.29 -7.73
C ARG A 375 152.49 -64.25 -7.22
N ARG A 376 151.63 -65.15 -7.71
CA ARG A 376 150.25 -65.33 -7.21
C ARG A 376 149.86 -66.81 -7.12
N GLY A 377 150.76 -67.61 -6.55
CA GLY A 377 150.39 -68.72 -5.68
C GLY A 377 150.62 -68.23 -4.25
N GLY A 378 149.53 -67.84 -3.59
CA GLY A 378 149.47 -67.19 -2.28
C GLY A 378 148.08 -66.61 -2.07
#